data_AF-A0A7W7KEZ4-F1
#
_entry.id   AF-A0A7W7KEZ4-F1
#
_cell.length_a   1.000
_cell.length_b   1.000
_cell.length_c   1.000
_cell.angle_alpha   90.00
_cell.angle_beta   90.00
_cell.angle_gamma   90.00
#
_symmetry.space_group_name_H-M   'P 1'
#
loop_
_entity.id
_entity.type
_entity.pdbx_description
1 polymer ?
#
loop_
_entity_poly.entity_id
_entity_poly.type
_entity_poly.pdbx_seq_one_letter_code
_entity_poly.pdbx_strand_id
1 'polypeptide(L)'
;MTTHANYQDELLKFVAMTSRQIHNIFSLKPGSLSNEELVFSLEYICGLKIDEIWERTGRISLELLSEIVVLPPEQKTLATVIKAAKAHEAGLMSNRAVNEVADRQFNYSPILMEHIEQFRKERMRMATKKLALLGCEITVRTGKLLVALRQHRSEPGPKTAQAVKVASKNLKTSLLGAHTQARLGVSWALRAGFSCKSATVCFQRLYVTAMRKLQPKLEKLDDYMASNGIQSDLSEGIGRRLRVLAKELMKAHANDELFSGRIARPKTHNQEVALEI
;
A
#
# COMPACT_ATOMS: atom_id res chain seq x y z
N MET A 1 11.69 -30.14 26.39
CA MET A 1 11.79 -28.97 25.49
C MET A 1 10.58 -28.09 25.78
N THR A 2 10.76 -26.97 26.47
CA THR A 2 9.69 -26.00 26.71
C THR A 2 9.41 -25.26 25.41
N THR A 3 8.24 -25.49 24.82
CA THR A 3 7.69 -24.62 23.77
C THR A 3 7.57 -23.21 24.35
N HIS A 4 8.47 -22.31 23.95
CA HIS A 4 8.29 -20.89 24.22
C HIS A 4 6.97 -20.47 23.56
N ALA A 5 6.05 -19.94 24.36
CA ALA A 5 4.80 -19.42 23.83
C ALA A 5 5.12 -18.30 22.84
N ASN A 6 4.37 -18.21 21.74
CA ASN A 6 4.53 -17.14 20.77
C ASN A 6 3.78 -15.89 21.27
N TYR A 7 4.42 -14.72 21.16
CA TYR A 7 3.85 -13.42 21.57
C TYR A 7 2.42 -13.22 21.06
N GLN A 8 2.21 -13.47 19.77
CA GLN A 8 0.91 -13.25 19.12
C GLN A 8 -0.16 -14.20 19.64
N ASP A 9 0.21 -15.46 19.94
CA ASP A 9 -0.73 -16.44 20.49
C ASP A 9 -1.13 -16.08 21.92
N GLU A 10 -0.19 -15.57 22.72
CA GLU A 10 -0.46 -15.15 24.09
C GLU A 10 -1.29 -13.86 24.14
N LEU A 11 -1.05 -12.92 23.23
CA LEU A 11 -1.86 -11.70 23.13
C LEU A 11 -3.29 -12.03 22.70
N LEU A 12 -3.46 -12.93 21.73
CA LEU A 12 -4.76 -13.39 21.29
C LEU A 12 -5.52 -14.12 22.40
N LYS A 13 -4.84 -14.98 23.18
CA LYS A 13 -5.43 -15.64 24.37
C LYS A 13 -5.86 -14.62 25.42
N PHE A 14 -5.01 -13.65 25.73
CA PHE A 14 -5.32 -12.58 26.69
C PHE A 14 -6.59 -11.84 26.26
N VAL A 15 -6.66 -11.42 25.00
CA VAL A 15 -7.84 -10.74 24.44
C VAL A 15 -9.07 -11.64 24.49
N ALA A 16 -8.96 -12.91 24.12
CA ALA A 16 -10.08 -13.85 24.17
C ALA A 16 -10.66 -14.00 25.60
N MET A 17 -9.80 -14.01 26.62
CA MET A 17 -10.20 -14.11 28.02
C MET A 17 -10.78 -12.82 28.61
N THR A 18 -10.35 -11.66 28.10
CA THR A 18 -10.69 -10.34 28.67
C THR A 18 -11.51 -9.45 27.73
N SER A 19 -11.99 -10.00 26.61
CA SER A 19 -12.66 -9.26 25.53
C SER A 19 -13.77 -8.36 26.04
N ARG A 20 -14.64 -8.86 26.93
CA ARG A 20 -15.76 -8.08 27.48
C ARG A 20 -15.28 -6.87 28.29
N GLN A 21 -14.25 -7.03 29.10
CA GLN A 21 -13.66 -5.95 29.90
C GLN A 21 -13.01 -4.92 28.99
N ILE A 22 -12.25 -5.36 27.98
CA ILE A 22 -11.65 -4.46 27.00
C ILE A 22 -12.73 -3.65 26.29
N HIS A 23 -13.78 -4.27 25.77
CA HIS A 23 -14.91 -3.56 25.15
C HIS A 23 -15.50 -2.48 26.07
N ASN A 24 -15.72 -2.81 27.34
CA ASN A 24 -16.24 -1.86 28.31
C ASN A 24 -15.29 -0.67 28.54
N ILE A 25 -13.97 -0.91 28.57
CA ILE A 25 -12.97 0.16 28.74
C ILE A 25 -13.03 1.15 27.55
N PHE A 26 -13.24 0.64 26.34
CA PHE A 26 -13.41 1.45 25.12
C PHE A 26 -14.82 2.03 24.96
N SER A 27 -15.72 1.83 25.94
CA SER A 27 -17.14 2.20 25.87
C SER A 27 -17.86 1.61 24.63
N LEU A 28 -17.49 0.39 24.25
CA LEU A 28 -18.07 -0.35 23.13
C LEU A 28 -19.01 -1.46 23.62
N LYS A 29 -20.00 -1.80 22.80
CA LYS A 29 -20.87 -2.96 23.09
C LYS A 29 -20.03 -4.24 23.07
N PRO A 30 -20.14 -5.14 24.06
CA PRO A 30 -19.40 -6.40 24.04
C PRO A 30 -19.64 -7.20 22.76
N GLY A 31 -18.55 -7.68 22.15
CA GLY A 31 -18.59 -8.44 20.89
C GLY A 31 -18.79 -7.59 19.63
N SER A 32 -18.72 -6.26 19.76
CA SER A 32 -18.79 -5.37 18.60
C SER A 32 -17.54 -5.38 17.74
N LEU A 33 -16.40 -5.79 18.31
CA LEU A 33 -15.12 -6.01 17.65
C LEU A 33 -14.72 -7.48 17.78
N SER A 34 -14.03 -8.00 16.77
CA SER A 34 -13.40 -9.32 16.84
C SER A 34 -12.17 -9.31 17.76
N ASN A 35 -11.71 -10.49 18.18
CA ASN A 35 -10.49 -10.58 19.00
C ASN A 35 -9.27 -10.05 18.25
N GLU A 36 -9.13 -10.33 16.95
CA GLU A 36 -8.04 -9.79 16.14
C GLU A 36 -8.08 -8.25 16.07
N GLU A 37 -9.29 -7.67 16.03
CA GLU A 37 -9.46 -6.22 16.05
C GLU A 37 -9.06 -5.58 17.37
N LEU A 38 -9.36 -6.26 18.48
CA LEU A 38 -8.89 -5.85 19.79
C LEU A 38 -7.36 -5.98 19.90
N VAL A 39 -6.76 -7.05 19.37
CA VAL A 39 -5.30 -7.25 19.38
C VAL A 39 -4.57 -6.07 18.73
N PHE A 40 -4.85 -5.75 17.47
CA PHE A 40 -4.14 -4.65 16.80
C PHE A 40 -4.47 -3.29 17.43
N SER A 41 -5.65 -3.15 18.06
CA SER A 41 -6.03 -1.91 18.76
C SER A 41 -5.20 -1.72 20.02
N LEU A 42 -4.98 -2.79 20.79
CA LEU A 42 -4.11 -2.77 21.96
C LEU A 42 -2.65 -2.54 21.57
N GLU A 43 -2.13 -3.23 20.55
CA GLU A 43 -0.77 -3.00 20.05
C GLU A 43 -0.56 -1.55 19.61
N TYR A 44 -1.55 -0.94 18.97
CA TYR A 44 -1.48 0.47 18.56
C TYR A 44 -1.43 1.44 19.75
N ILE A 45 -2.13 1.14 20.83
CA ILE A 45 -2.32 2.06 21.97
C ILE A 45 -1.23 1.88 23.01
N CYS A 46 -0.91 0.64 23.36
CA CYS A 46 0.00 0.30 24.44
C CYS A 46 1.02 -0.78 24.05
N GLY A 47 1.33 -0.95 22.76
CA GLY A 47 2.27 -1.98 22.28
C GLY A 47 3.61 -2.02 23.01
N LEU A 48 4.24 -0.86 23.25
CA LEU A 48 5.49 -0.80 24.04
C LEU A 48 5.34 -1.44 25.43
N LYS A 49 4.19 -1.26 26.07
CA LYS A 49 3.93 -1.82 27.40
C LYS A 49 3.67 -3.33 27.34
N ILE A 50 2.98 -3.78 26.29
CA ILE A 50 2.76 -5.22 26.03
C ILE A 50 4.12 -5.90 25.81
N ASP A 51 5.01 -5.27 25.04
CA ASP A 51 6.36 -5.76 24.76
C ASP A 51 7.21 -5.82 26.04
N GLU A 52 7.20 -4.76 26.87
CA GLU A 52 7.87 -4.77 28.18
C GLU A 52 7.39 -5.91 29.09
N ILE A 53 6.07 -6.13 29.17
CA ILE A 53 5.49 -7.22 29.98
C ILE A 53 5.95 -8.57 29.42
N TRP A 54 5.89 -8.74 28.10
CA TRP A 54 6.30 -9.96 27.42
C TRP A 54 7.77 -10.28 27.64
N GLU A 55 8.67 -9.31 27.43
CA GLU A 55 10.11 -9.49 27.62
C GLU A 55 10.46 -9.84 29.07
N ARG A 56 9.73 -9.27 30.04
CA ARG A 56 9.96 -9.51 31.47
C ARG A 56 9.45 -10.86 31.96
N THR A 57 8.26 -11.29 31.52
CA THR A 57 7.54 -12.42 32.14
C THR A 57 7.37 -13.62 31.19
N GLY A 58 7.58 -13.43 29.89
CA GLY A 58 7.29 -14.40 28.84
C GLY A 58 5.79 -14.73 28.69
N ARG A 59 4.89 -13.95 29.30
CA ARG A 59 3.43 -14.16 29.30
C ARG A 59 2.66 -12.84 29.39
N ILE A 60 1.51 -12.77 28.73
CA ILE A 60 0.63 -11.60 28.84
C ILE A 60 -0.44 -11.89 29.90
N SER A 61 -0.39 -11.16 31.01
CA SER A 61 -1.23 -11.40 32.19
C SER A 61 -2.29 -10.30 32.39
N LEU A 62 -3.17 -10.49 33.38
CA LEU A 62 -4.19 -9.50 33.76
C LEU A 62 -3.60 -8.14 34.22
N GLU A 63 -2.29 -8.06 34.52
CA GLU A 63 -1.59 -6.80 34.77
C GLU A 63 -1.80 -5.81 33.61
N LEU A 64 -1.81 -6.29 32.37
CA LEU A 64 -2.06 -5.46 31.19
C LEU A 64 -3.45 -4.82 31.21
N LEU A 65 -4.46 -5.48 31.80
CA LEU A 65 -5.80 -4.89 31.89
C LEU A 65 -5.80 -3.65 32.82
N SER A 66 -5.07 -3.71 33.93
CA SER A 66 -4.89 -2.57 34.82
C SER A 66 -4.20 -1.40 34.13
N GLU A 67 -3.18 -1.70 33.31
CA GLU A 67 -2.49 -0.70 32.48
C GLU A 67 -3.45 -0.07 31.45
N ILE A 68 -4.30 -0.86 30.80
CA ILE A 68 -5.30 -0.36 29.83
C ILE A 68 -6.32 0.55 30.52
N VAL A 69 -6.74 0.24 31.75
CA VAL A 69 -7.72 1.04 32.51
C VAL A 69 -7.19 2.44 32.79
N VAL A 70 -5.91 2.58 33.17
CA VAL A 70 -5.29 3.86 33.52
C VAL A 70 -4.89 4.71 32.31
N LEU A 71 -5.01 4.18 31.08
CA LEU A 71 -4.77 4.97 29.87
C LEU A 71 -5.64 6.24 29.84
N PRO A 72 -5.18 7.32 29.21
CA PRO A 72 -5.96 8.54 29.06
C PRO A 72 -7.32 8.28 28.35
N PRO A 73 -8.42 8.91 28.78
CA PRO A 73 -9.75 8.71 28.20
C PRO A 73 -9.80 8.86 26.68
N GLU A 74 -9.05 9.79 26.10
CA GLU A 74 -8.99 10.04 24.67
C GLU A 74 -8.41 8.86 23.86
N GLN A 75 -7.56 8.04 24.48
CA GLN A 75 -7.01 6.83 23.86
C GLN A 75 -7.99 5.65 23.91
N LYS A 76 -8.98 5.70 24.81
CA LYS A 76 -9.98 4.65 25.05
C LYS A 76 -11.28 4.91 24.29
N THR A 77 -11.18 5.42 23.07
CA THR A 77 -12.33 5.81 22.25
C THR A 77 -12.41 5.00 20.96
N LEU A 78 -13.63 4.91 20.39
CA LEU A 78 -13.83 4.35 19.05
C LEU A 78 -12.94 5.05 18.00
N ALA A 79 -12.70 6.36 18.13
CA ALA A 79 -11.83 7.09 17.22
C ALA A 79 -10.39 6.54 17.21
N THR A 80 -9.88 6.11 18.37
CA THR A 80 -8.55 5.49 18.49
C THR A 80 -8.54 4.09 17.90
N VAL A 81 -9.59 3.29 18.11
CA VAL A 81 -9.76 1.98 17.46
C VAL A 81 -9.78 2.14 15.93
N ILE A 82 -10.49 3.13 15.39
CA ILE A 82 -10.50 3.43 13.95
C ILE A 82 -9.10 3.80 13.46
N LYS A 83 -8.32 4.58 14.22
CA LYS A 83 -6.93 4.90 13.87
C LYS A 83 -6.06 3.64 13.84
N ALA A 84 -6.20 2.76 14.83
CA ALA A 84 -5.49 1.48 14.89
C ALA A 84 -5.83 0.61 13.67
N ALA A 85 -7.12 0.49 13.34
CA ALA A 85 -7.58 -0.27 12.17
C ALA A 85 -7.02 0.29 10.86
N LYS A 86 -6.94 1.62 10.70
CA LYS A 86 -6.30 2.28 9.54
C LYS A 86 -4.78 2.04 9.51
N ALA A 87 -4.11 2.02 10.66
CA ALA A 87 -2.68 1.72 10.76
C ALA A 87 -2.39 0.26 10.39
N HIS A 88 -3.18 -0.68 10.91
CA HIS A 88 -3.16 -2.10 10.52
C HIS A 88 -3.36 -2.25 9.01
N GLU A 89 -4.39 -1.61 8.46
CA GLU A 89 -4.67 -1.60 7.02
C GLU A 89 -3.48 -1.08 6.20
N ALA A 90 -2.78 -0.03 6.65
CA ALA A 90 -1.56 0.46 6.01
C ALA A 90 -0.37 -0.50 6.17
N GLY A 91 -0.27 -1.21 7.29
CA GLY A 91 0.72 -2.25 7.55
C GLY A 91 0.59 -3.43 6.59
N LEU A 92 -0.64 -3.84 6.27
CA LEU A 92 -0.91 -4.87 5.26
C LEU A 92 -0.37 -4.52 3.86
N MET A 93 -0.16 -3.24 3.59
CA MET A 93 0.25 -2.71 2.28
C MET A 93 1.75 -2.46 2.15
N SER A 94 2.44 -2.31 3.27
CA SER A 94 3.80 -1.77 3.31
C SER A 94 4.83 -2.80 2.82
N ASN A 95 5.67 -2.38 1.87
CA ASN A 95 6.73 -3.21 1.26
C ASN A 95 6.26 -4.54 0.63
N ARG A 96 4.99 -4.63 0.24
CA ARG A 96 4.44 -5.84 -0.40
C ARG A 96 4.23 -5.68 -1.90
N ALA A 97 4.25 -6.81 -2.60
CA ALA A 97 3.86 -6.88 -4.01
C ALA A 97 2.33 -6.76 -4.16
N VAL A 98 1.85 -6.24 -5.30
CA VAL A 98 0.41 -6.04 -5.54
C VAL A 98 -0.40 -7.34 -5.36
N ASN A 99 0.13 -8.48 -5.81
CA ASN A 99 -0.54 -9.77 -5.67
C ASN A 99 -0.69 -10.19 -4.19
N GLU A 100 0.31 -9.96 -3.35
CA GLU A 100 0.23 -10.29 -1.93
C GLU A 100 -0.79 -9.41 -1.18
N VAL A 101 -0.98 -8.18 -1.66
CA VAL A 101 -2.01 -7.28 -1.12
C VAL A 101 -3.41 -7.79 -1.45
N ALA A 102 -3.60 -8.31 -2.67
CA ALA A 102 -4.88 -8.87 -3.10
C ALA A 102 -5.32 -10.05 -2.23
N ASP A 103 -4.36 -10.90 -1.84
CA ASP A 103 -4.61 -12.13 -1.08
C ASP A 103 -4.86 -11.86 0.42
N ARG A 104 -4.43 -10.71 0.95
CA ARG A 104 -4.50 -10.40 2.39
C ARG A 104 -5.79 -9.69 2.78
N GLN A 105 -6.93 -10.34 2.65
CA GLN A 105 -8.21 -9.78 3.10
C GLN A 105 -8.34 -9.84 4.63
N PHE A 106 -8.81 -8.74 5.23
CA PHE A 106 -9.15 -8.69 6.65
C PHE A 106 -10.62 -8.25 6.75
N ASN A 107 -11.42 -9.04 7.45
CA ASN A 107 -12.85 -8.83 7.60
C ASN A 107 -13.09 -8.00 8.87
N TYR A 108 -13.15 -6.69 8.69
CA TYR A 108 -13.49 -5.78 9.77
C TYR A 108 -14.95 -5.95 10.21
N SER A 109 -15.21 -5.70 11.48
CA SER A 109 -16.56 -5.57 12.04
C SER A 109 -17.34 -4.44 11.35
N PRO A 110 -18.68 -4.49 11.33
CA PRO A 110 -19.51 -3.47 10.69
C PRO A 110 -19.22 -2.04 11.19
N ILE A 111 -18.87 -1.89 12.46
CA ILE A 111 -18.55 -0.59 13.07
C ILE A 111 -17.29 0.04 12.45
N LEU A 112 -16.30 -0.78 12.08
CA LEU A 112 -15.05 -0.30 11.47
C LEU A 112 -15.11 -0.27 9.95
N MET A 113 -15.92 -1.13 9.33
CA MET A 113 -15.90 -1.34 7.89
C MET A 113 -16.13 -0.05 7.09
N GLU A 114 -17.13 0.77 7.45
CA GLU A 114 -17.40 2.01 6.73
C GLU A 114 -16.20 2.96 6.75
N HIS A 115 -15.57 3.12 7.91
CA HIS A 115 -14.39 3.96 8.07
C HIS A 115 -13.18 3.44 7.29
N ILE A 116 -13.03 2.12 7.22
CA ILE A 116 -11.95 1.47 6.47
C ILE A 116 -12.18 1.58 4.96
N GLU A 117 -13.41 1.42 4.48
CA GLU A 117 -13.73 1.62 3.07
C GLU A 117 -13.47 3.07 2.61
N GLN A 118 -13.92 4.04 3.40
CA GLN A 118 -13.65 5.46 3.13
C GLN A 118 -12.13 5.72 3.09
N PHE A 119 -11.39 5.18 4.06
CA PHE A 119 -9.93 5.28 4.10
C PHE A 119 -9.26 4.65 2.88
N ARG A 120 -9.63 3.43 2.48
CA ARG A 120 -9.10 2.76 1.28
C ARG A 120 -9.32 3.60 0.02
N LYS A 121 -10.54 4.13 -0.16
CA LYS A 121 -10.90 5.01 -1.27
C LYS A 121 -10.09 6.31 -1.26
N GLU A 122 -9.91 6.92 -0.08
CA GLU A 122 -9.11 8.13 0.08
C GLU A 122 -7.64 7.88 -0.28
N ARG A 123 -7.03 6.80 0.24
CA ARG A 123 -5.64 6.42 -0.04
C ARG A 123 -5.41 6.14 -1.52
N MET A 124 -6.34 5.45 -2.17
CA MET A 124 -6.33 5.26 -3.62
C MET A 124 -6.33 6.61 -4.36
N ARG A 125 -7.27 7.51 -4.03
CA ARG A 125 -7.36 8.85 -4.65
C ARG A 125 -6.07 9.65 -4.43
N MET A 126 -5.50 9.63 -3.23
CA MET A 126 -4.24 10.30 -2.92
C MET A 126 -3.08 9.75 -3.76
N ALA A 127 -2.95 8.44 -3.88
CA ALA A 127 -1.90 7.80 -4.68
C ALA A 127 -2.04 8.18 -6.16
N THR A 128 -3.24 8.13 -6.71
CA THR A 128 -3.52 8.52 -8.10
C THR A 128 -3.27 10.01 -8.35
N LYS A 129 -3.68 10.89 -7.42
CA LYS A 129 -3.39 12.33 -7.50
C LYS A 129 -1.88 12.60 -7.48
N LYS A 130 -1.14 11.95 -6.58
CA LYS A 130 0.33 12.06 -6.53
C LYS A 130 0.98 11.53 -7.80
N LEU A 131 0.49 10.43 -8.36
CA LEU A 131 0.96 9.89 -9.64
C LEU A 131 0.80 10.92 -10.78
N ALA A 132 -0.35 11.59 -10.86
CA ALA A 132 -0.59 12.63 -11.85
C ALA A 132 0.38 13.82 -11.68
N LEU A 133 0.58 14.30 -10.45
CA LEU A 133 1.54 15.37 -10.14
C LEU A 133 2.97 14.98 -10.54
N LEU A 134 3.39 13.75 -10.22
CA LEU A 134 4.70 13.21 -10.61
C LEU A 134 4.85 13.10 -12.13
N GLY A 135 3.76 12.85 -12.86
CA GLY A 135 3.75 12.92 -14.34
C GLY A 135 4.13 14.31 -14.87
N CYS A 136 3.58 15.37 -14.26
CA CYS A 136 3.96 16.75 -14.57
C CYS A 136 5.43 17.02 -14.21
N GLU A 137 5.87 16.56 -13.03
CA GLU A 137 7.27 16.71 -12.61
C GLU A 137 8.25 16.00 -13.56
N ILE A 138 7.94 14.79 -14.02
CA ILE A 138 8.77 14.05 -14.99
C ILE A 138 8.96 14.88 -16.25
N THR A 139 7.91 15.53 -16.75
CA THR A 139 7.99 16.44 -17.92
C THR A 139 8.94 17.61 -17.65
N VAL A 140 8.79 18.30 -16.51
CA VAL A 140 9.67 19.42 -16.12
C VAL A 140 11.13 18.98 -15.96
N ARG A 141 11.37 17.85 -15.28
CA ARG A 141 12.72 17.30 -15.07
C ARG A 141 13.36 16.84 -16.37
N THR A 142 12.58 16.28 -17.28
CA THR A 142 13.04 15.94 -18.64
C THR A 142 13.48 17.20 -19.39
N GLY A 143 12.69 18.29 -19.34
CA GLY A 143 13.08 19.58 -19.93
C GLY A 143 14.40 20.12 -19.38
N LYS A 144 14.58 20.09 -18.04
CA LYS A 144 15.85 20.49 -17.39
C LYS A 144 17.04 19.65 -17.83
N LEU A 145 16.85 18.34 -17.98
CA LEU A 145 17.88 17.43 -18.48
C LEU A 145 18.26 17.76 -19.93
N LEU A 146 17.28 18.03 -20.79
CA LEU A 146 17.55 18.42 -22.18
C LEU A 146 18.33 19.74 -22.27
N VAL A 147 18.03 20.72 -21.41
CA VAL A 147 18.80 21.98 -21.34
C VAL A 147 20.24 21.71 -20.90
N ALA A 148 20.45 20.91 -19.85
CA ALA A 148 21.78 20.55 -19.38
C ALA A 148 22.59 19.80 -20.47
N LEU A 149 21.95 18.90 -21.21
CA LEU A 149 22.57 18.18 -22.32
C LEU A 149 22.95 19.11 -23.48
N ARG A 150 22.10 20.09 -23.81
CA ARG A 150 22.43 21.11 -24.83
C ARG A 150 23.65 21.92 -24.42
N GLN A 151 23.69 22.39 -23.17
CA GLN A 151 24.85 23.12 -22.64
C GLN A 151 26.11 22.26 -22.68
N HIS A 152 26.02 21.00 -22.27
CA HIS A 152 27.15 20.07 -22.32
C HIS A 152 27.62 19.80 -23.76
N ARG A 153 26.71 19.72 -24.72
CA ARG A 153 27.05 19.56 -26.14
C ARG A 153 27.76 20.78 -26.71
N SER A 154 27.34 21.98 -26.33
CA SER A 154 27.96 23.24 -26.78
C SER A 154 29.30 23.49 -26.11
N GLU A 155 29.44 23.16 -24.84
CA GLU A 155 30.67 23.35 -24.04
C GLU A 155 30.91 22.11 -23.15
N PRO A 156 31.57 21.07 -23.69
CA PRO A 156 31.87 19.87 -22.94
C PRO A 156 32.89 20.17 -21.85
N GLY A 157 32.55 19.88 -20.60
CA GLY A 157 33.46 20.07 -19.47
C GLY A 157 32.91 19.49 -18.16
N PRO A 158 33.73 19.46 -17.09
CA PRO A 158 33.33 18.86 -15.81
C PRO A 158 32.08 19.48 -15.19
N LYS A 159 31.93 20.81 -15.32
CA LYS A 159 30.79 21.57 -14.78
C LYS A 159 29.48 21.22 -15.50
N THR A 160 29.49 21.17 -16.83
CA THR A 160 28.31 20.83 -17.64
C THR A 160 27.96 19.35 -17.51
N ALA A 161 28.96 18.47 -17.43
CA ALA A 161 28.75 17.05 -17.12
C ALA A 161 28.10 16.84 -15.75
N GLN A 162 28.52 17.60 -14.73
CA GLN A 162 27.89 17.55 -13.40
C GLN A 162 26.44 18.03 -13.42
N ALA A 163 26.12 19.06 -14.20
CA ALA A 163 24.74 19.52 -14.38
C ALA A 163 23.85 18.43 -15.01
N VAL A 164 24.35 17.70 -16.02
CA VAL A 164 23.67 16.54 -16.62
C VAL A 164 23.46 15.44 -15.58
N LYS A 165 24.48 15.09 -14.79
CA LYS A 165 24.38 14.07 -13.73
C LYS A 165 23.30 14.43 -12.70
N VAL A 166 23.27 15.68 -12.24
CA VAL A 166 22.26 16.16 -11.27
C VAL A 166 20.86 16.13 -11.89
N ALA A 167 20.71 16.59 -13.13
CA ALA A 167 19.41 16.57 -13.82
C ALA A 167 18.91 15.13 -14.05
N SER A 168 19.79 14.21 -14.45
CA SER A 168 19.49 12.79 -14.60
C SER A 168 19.07 12.15 -13.28
N LYS A 169 19.82 12.39 -12.20
CA LYS A 169 19.47 11.90 -10.85
C LYS A 169 18.09 12.40 -10.40
N ASN A 170 17.77 13.67 -10.64
CA ASN A 170 16.46 14.24 -10.29
C ASN A 170 15.33 13.59 -11.10
N LEU A 171 15.53 13.37 -12.40
CA LEU A 171 14.56 12.66 -13.24
C LEU A 171 14.36 11.22 -12.75
N LYS A 172 15.44 10.51 -12.41
CA LYS A 172 15.41 9.16 -11.83
C LYS A 172 14.55 9.10 -10.56
N THR A 173 14.72 10.07 -9.65
CA THR A 173 13.92 10.16 -8.42
C THR A 173 12.43 10.35 -8.72
N SER A 174 12.06 11.24 -9.65
CA SER A 174 10.65 11.42 -10.02
C SER A 174 10.06 10.18 -10.70
N LEU A 175 10.83 9.48 -11.55
CA LEU A 175 10.41 8.22 -12.18
C LEU A 175 10.19 7.10 -11.15
N LEU A 176 11.09 6.99 -10.15
CA LEU A 176 10.93 6.06 -9.04
C LEU A 176 9.69 6.40 -8.21
N GLY A 177 9.50 7.68 -7.89
CA GLY A 177 8.30 8.16 -7.18
C GLY A 177 7.02 7.79 -7.92
N ALA A 178 6.96 8.03 -9.24
CA ALA A 178 5.81 7.68 -10.06
C ALA A 178 5.53 6.18 -10.03
N HIS A 179 6.56 5.34 -10.15
CA HIS A 179 6.41 3.90 -10.04
C HIS A 179 5.84 3.46 -8.68
N THR A 180 6.37 4.02 -7.59
CA THR A 180 5.89 3.73 -6.23
C THR A 180 4.42 4.13 -6.06
N GLN A 181 4.04 5.32 -6.53
CA GLN A 181 2.64 5.76 -6.45
C GLN A 181 1.71 4.94 -7.35
N ALA A 182 2.17 4.48 -8.53
CA ALA A 182 1.40 3.59 -9.37
C ALA A 182 1.15 2.23 -8.68
N ARG A 183 2.19 1.61 -8.10
CA ARG A 183 2.04 0.36 -7.32
C ARG A 183 1.09 0.55 -6.13
N LEU A 184 1.29 1.60 -5.33
CA LEU A 184 0.40 1.90 -4.20
C LEU A 184 -1.04 2.15 -4.66
N GLY A 185 -1.25 2.88 -5.76
CA GLY A 185 -2.56 3.16 -6.29
C GLY A 185 -3.31 1.90 -6.72
N VAL A 186 -2.63 0.96 -7.40
CA VAL A 186 -3.20 -0.34 -7.74
C VAL A 186 -3.57 -1.09 -6.47
N SER A 187 -2.63 -1.23 -5.54
CA SER A 187 -2.85 -1.97 -4.30
C SER A 187 -4.06 -1.42 -3.53
N TRP A 188 -4.16 -0.09 -3.37
CA TRP A 188 -5.30 0.54 -2.70
C TRP A 188 -6.61 0.39 -3.46
N ALA A 189 -6.58 0.35 -4.80
CA ALA A 189 -7.77 0.05 -5.59
C ALA A 189 -8.27 -1.38 -5.33
N LEU A 190 -7.39 -2.38 -5.29
CA LEU A 190 -7.76 -3.75 -4.96
C LEU A 190 -8.38 -3.84 -3.56
N ARG A 191 -7.76 -3.20 -2.56
CA ARG A 191 -8.30 -3.13 -1.20
C ARG A 191 -9.65 -2.45 -1.12
N ALA A 192 -9.87 -1.41 -1.94
CA ALA A 192 -11.13 -0.70 -2.03
C ALA A 192 -12.25 -1.50 -2.76
N GLY A 193 -11.98 -2.73 -3.18
CA GLY A 193 -12.97 -3.62 -3.80
C GLY A 193 -13.06 -3.50 -5.32
N PHE A 194 -12.14 -2.79 -5.98
CA PHE A 194 -12.08 -2.79 -7.44
C PHE A 194 -11.53 -4.14 -7.92
N SER A 195 -12.14 -4.70 -8.98
CA SER A 195 -11.64 -5.93 -9.59
C SER A 195 -10.21 -5.77 -10.11
N CYS A 196 -9.45 -6.86 -10.11
CA CYS A 196 -8.06 -6.81 -10.57
C CYS A 196 -7.97 -6.38 -12.03
N LYS A 197 -8.93 -6.83 -12.85
CA LYS A 197 -9.06 -6.41 -14.26
C LYS A 197 -9.23 -4.90 -14.39
N SER A 198 -10.16 -4.29 -13.65
CA SER A 198 -10.43 -2.84 -13.72
C SER A 198 -9.24 -2.01 -13.21
N ALA A 199 -8.63 -2.41 -12.09
CA ALA A 199 -7.44 -1.75 -11.57
C ALA A 199 -6.27 -1.84 -12.58
N THR A 200 -6.03 -3.03 -13.14
CA THR A 200 -4.99 -3.26 -14.14
C THR A 200 -5.19 -2.38 -15.37
N VAL A 201 -6.39 -2.36 -15.96
CA VAL A 201 -6.69 -1.55 -17.16
C VAL A 201 -6.48 -0.05 -16.88
N CYS A 202 -6.90 0.43 -15.71
CA CYS A 202 -6.73 1.83 -15.33
C CYS A 202 -5.24 2.20 -15.24
N PHE A 203 -4.45 1.45 -14.47
CA PHE A 203 -3.03 1.74 -14.29
C PHE A 203 -2.17 1.42 -15.51
N GLN A 204 -2.61 0.51 -16.37
CA GLN A 204 -2.03 0.29 -17.69
C GLN A 204 -2.09 1.55 -18.54
N ARG A 205 -3.23 2.27 -18.52
CA ARG A 205 -3.43 3.53 -19.25
C ARG A 205 -2.69 4.69 -18.58
N LEU A 206 -2.82 4.85 -17.26
CA LEU A 206 -2.27 5.98 -16.52
C LEU A 206 -0.74 5.98 -16.43
N TYR A 207 -0.10 4.80 -16.35
CA TYR A 207 1.33 4.70 -16.08
C TYR A 207 2.07 3.84 -17.11
N VAL A 208 1.66 2.58 -17.30
CA VAL A 208 2.46 1.62 -18.08
C VAL A 208 2.63 2.05 -19.53
N THR A 209 1.57 2.53 -20.17
CA THR A 209 1.61 2.97 -21.57
C THR A 209 2.54 4.17 -21.76
N ALA A 210 2.50 5.14 -20.84
CA ALA A 210 3.36 6.31 -20.88
C ALA A 210 4.83 5.93 -20.70
N MET A 211 5.14 5.08 -19.72
CA MET A 211 6.50 4.61 -19.47
C MET A 211 7.05 3.74 -20.59
N ARG A 212 6.23 2.88 -21.22
CA ARG A 212 6.64 2.10 -22.40
C ARG A 212 7.02 2.99 -23.59
N LYS A 213 6.32 4.10 -23.80
CA LYS A 213 6.67 5.08 -24.83
C LYS A 213 7.93 5.88 -24.47
N LEU A 214 8.21 6.06 -23.19
CA LEU A 214 9.37 6.81 -22.70
C LEU A 214 10.65 5.98 -22.70
N GLN A 215 10.57 4.67 -22.39
CA GLN A 215 11.74 3.79 -22.25
C GLN A 215 12.71 3.85 -23.44
N PRO A 216 12.28 3.68 -24.72
CA PRO A 216 13.21 3.72 -25.86
C PRO A 216 13.85 5.10 -26.06
N LYS A 217 13.21 6.17 -25.59
CA LYS A 217 13.77 7.53 -25.66
C LYS A 217 14.85 7.73 -24.62
N LEU A 218 14.69 7.13 -23.44
CA LEU A 218 15.71 7.16 -22.39
C LEU A 218 16.88 6.24 -22.71
N GLU A 219 16.67 5.15 -23.45
CA GLU A 219 17.74 4.26 -23.90
C GLU A 219 18.73 5.02 -24.80
N LYS A 220 18.21 5.73 -25.82
CA LYS A 220 19.02 6.65 -26.64
C LYS A 220 19.73 7.73 -25.82
N LEU A 221 19.12 8.17 -24.73
CA LEU A 221 19.69 9.17 -23.84
C LEU A 221 20.84 8.59 -23.00
N ASP A 222 20.66 7.38 -22.50
CA ASP A 222 21.68 6.64 -21.75
C ASP A 222 22.87 6.34 -22.67
N ASP A 223 22.65 5.92 -23.92
CA ASP A 223 23.70 5.70 -24.91
C ASP A 223 24.48 7.00 -25.22
N TYR A 224 23.76 8.11 -25.38
CA TYR A 224 24.39 9.42 -25.57
C TYR A 224 25.21 9.83 -24.35
N MET A 225 24.68 9.68 -23.14
CA MET A 225 25.41 10.02 -21.92
C MET A 225 26.63 9.11 -21.74
N ALA A 226 26.51 7.82 -22.02
CA ALA A 226 27.60 6.85 -21.94
C ALA A 226 28.74 7.18 -22.92
N SER A 227 28.42 7.54 -24.16
CA SER A 227 29.42 7.97 -25.15
C SER A 227 30.15 9.27 -24.76
N ASN A 228 29.59 10.05 -23.84
CA ASN A 228 30.19 11.26 -23.26
C ASN A 228 30.77 11.02 -21.84
N GLY A 229 30.98 9.76 -21.43
CA GLY A 229 31.57 9.41 -20.13
C GLY A 229 30.66 9.69 -18.92
N ILE A 230 29.35 9.86 -19.14
CA ILE A 230 28.35 10.08 -18.10
C ILE A 230 27.55 8.79 -17.91
N GLN A 231 27.75 8.13 -16.77
CA GLN A 231 26.97 6.93 -16.42
C GLN A 231 25.50 7.28 -16.14
N SER A 232 24.58 6.50 -16.71
CA SER A 232 23.15 6.61 -16.49
C SER A 232 22.46 5.25 -16.67
N ASP A 233 21.42 5.01 -15.89
CA ASP A 233 20.64 3.76 -15.84
C ASP A 233 19.13 4.04 -15.88
N LEU A 234 18.72 5.14 -16.53
CA LEU A 234 17.34 5.59 -16.56
C LEU A 234 16.43 4.58 -17.28
N SER A 235 16.84 4.13 -18.45
CA SER A 235 16.10 3.20 -19.31
C SER A 235 15.99 1.80 -18.68
N GLU A 236 17.11 1.24 -18.23
CA GLU A 236 17.16 -0.06 -17.53
C GLU A 236 16.25 -0.02 -16.30
N GLY A 237 16.34 1.07 -15.53
CA GLY A 237 15.51 1.30 -14.38
C GLY A 237 14.01 1.27 -14.71
N ILE A 238 13.56 1.96 -15.75
CA ILE A 238 12.15 1.92 -16.16
C ILE A 238 11.79 0.51 -16.63
N GLY A 239 12.61 -0.11 -17.47
CA GLY A 239 12.36 -1.44 -18.01
C GLY A 239 12.16 -2.49 -16.92
N ARG A 240 13.04 -2.51 -15.90
CA ARG A 240 12.90 -3.39 -14.73
C ARG A 240 11.58 -3.14 -13.99
N ARG A 241 11.26 -1.88 -13.71
CA ARG A 241 10.05 -1.50 -12.95
C ARG A 241 8.76 -1.85 -13.69
N LEU A 242 8.72 -1.67 -15.01
CA LEU A 242 7.58 -2.07 -15.83
C LEU A 242 7.38 -3.59 -15.81
N ARG A 243 8.47 -4.36 -15.92
CA ARG A 243 8.40 -5.83 -15.83
C ARG A 243 7.89 -6.30 -14.48
N VAL A 244 8.38 -5.71 -13.38
CA VAL A 244 7.93 -6.04 -12.02
C VAL A 244 6.44 -5.77 -11.87
N LEU A 245 5.98 -4.54 -12.16
CA LEU A 245 4.55 -4.20 -12.04
C LEU A 245 3.67 -5.07 -12.93
N ALA A 246 4.08 -5.32 -14.18
CA ALA A 246 3.31 -6.19 -15.08
C ALA A 246 3.20 -7.62 -14.53
N LYS A 247 4.29 -8.19 -13.99
CA LYS A 247 4.29 -9.51 -13.36
C LYS A 247 3.38 -9.56 -12.13
N GLU A 248 3.44 -8.53 -11.28
CA GLU A 248 2.58 -8.42 -10.09
C GLU A 248 1.10 -8.33 -10.46
N LEU A 249 0.75 -7.53 -11.48
CA LEU A 249 -0.62 -7.38 -11.99
C LEU A 249 -1.14 -8.69 -12.61
N MET A 250 -0.33 -9.37 -13.41
CA MET A 250 -0.72 -10.67 -14.00
C MET A 250 -0.98 -11.72 -12.92
N LYS A 251 -0.13 -11.80 -11.89
CA LYS A 251 -0.34 -12.71 -10.75
C LYS A 251 -1.60 -12.38 -9.97
N ALA A 252 -1.84 -11.09 -9.69
CA ALA A 252 -3.06 -10.66 -9.02
C ALA A 252 -4.31 -11.04 -9.83
N HIS A 253 -4.25 -10.94 -11.17
CA HIS A 253 -5.36 -11.30 -12.04
C HIS A 253 -5.63 -12.81 -12.05
N ALA A 254 -4.59 -13.64 -12.13
CA ALA A 254 -4.72 -15.10 -12.07
C ALA A 254 -5.32 -15.55 -10.73
N ASN A 255 -4.96 -14.90 -9.62
CA ASN A 255 -5.57 -15.16 -8.32
C ASN A 255 -7.06 -14.77 -8.31
N ASP A 256 -7.41 -13.61 -8.87
CA ASP A 256 -8.81 -13.13 -8.97
C ASP A 256 -9.71 -14.12 -9.74
N GLU A 257 -9.20 -14.75 -10.80
CA GLU A 257 -9.92 -15.80 -11.54
C GLU A 257 -10.12 -17.09 -10.71
N LEU A 258 -9.13 -17.48 -9.90
CA LEU A 258 -9.22 -18.63 -8.99
C LEU A 258 -10.21 -18.41 -7.84
N PHE A 259 -10.34 -17.17 -7.35
CA PHE A 259 -11.28 -16.81 -6.28
C PHE A 259 -12.69 -16.52 -6.81
N SER A 260 -12.83 -15.88 -7.96
CA SER A 260 -14.14 -15.65 -8.61
C SER A 260 -14.78 -16.93 -9.17
N GLY A 261 -14.01 -17.98 -9.40
CA GLY A 261 -14.52 -19.33 -9.67
C GLY A 261 -15.07 -20.07 -8.44
N ARG A 262 -14.82 -19.57 -7.21
CA ARG A 262 -15.30 -20.19 -5.95
C ARG A 262 -16.45 -19.44 -5.29
N ILE A 263 -16.68 -18.18 -5.66
CA ILE A 263 -17.88 -17.45 -5.27
C ILE A 263 -18.86 -17.58 -6.42
N ALA A 264 -19.71 -18.61 -6.36
CA ALA A 264 -20.91 -18.67 -7.18
C ALA A 264 -21.65 -17.34 -6.99
N ARG A 265 -21.66 -16.51 -8.03
CA ARG A 265 -22.50 -15.30 -8.05
C ARG A 265 -23.93 -15.78 -7.74
N PRO A 266 -24.66 -15.16 -6.80
CA PRO A 266 -26.08 -15.40 -6.72
C PRO A 266 -26.65 -15.10 -8.10
N LYS A 267 -27.27 -16.10 -8.74
CA LYS A 267 -27.99 -15.92 -9.98
C LYS A 267 -29.05 -14.87 -9.69
N THR A 268 -28.87 -13.65 -10.20
CA THR A 268 -29.96 -12.70 -10.31
C THR A 268 -31.01 -13.38 -11.18
N HIS A 269 -32.11 -13.76 -10.55
CA HIS A 269 -33.29 -14.26 -11.23
C HIS A 269 -33.83 -13.09 -12.05
N ASN A 270 -33.51 -13.07 -13.35
CA ASN A 270 -34.23 -12.25 -14.30
C ASN A 270 -35.66 -12.78 -14.31
N GLN A 271 -36.57 -12.11 -13.62
CA GLN A 271 -37.96 -12.16 -14.00
C GLN A 271 -38.08 -11.32 -15.27
N GLU A 272 -38.07 -12.03 -16.39
CA GLU A 272 -38.62 -11.57 -17.65
C GLU A 272 -40.09 -11.20 -17.41
N VAL A 273 -40.37 -9.90 -17.29
CA VAL A 273 -41.69 -9.39 -17.65
C VAL A 273 -41.69 -9.29 -19.16
N ALA A 274 -42.16 -10.37 -19.79
CA ALA A 274 -42.51 -10.38 -21.19
C ALA A 274 -43.67 -9.39 -21.42
N LEU A 275 -43.36 -8.32 -22.14
CA LEU A 275 -44.34 -7.57 -22.93
C LEU A 275 -44.53 -8.34 -24.23
N GLU A 276 -45.76 -8.78 -24.49
CA GLU A 276 -46.46 -8.82 -25.81
C GLU A 276 -47.71 -9.72 -25.71
N ILE A 277 -48.87 -9.13 -25.38
CA ILE A 277 -50.06 -8.89 -26.25
C ILE A 277 -50.88 -7.78 -25.56
#